data_AF-A0A1G1GEM6-F1
#
_entry.id   AF-A0A1G1GEM6-F1
#
_cell.length_a   1.000
_cell.length_b   1.000
_cell.length_c   1.000
_cell.angle_alpha   90.00
_cell.angle_beta   90.00
_cell.angle_gamma   90.00
#
_symmetry.space_group_name_H-M   'P 1'
#
loop_
_entity.id
_entity.type
_entity.pdbx_description
1 polymer ?
#
loop_
_entity_poly.entity_id
_entity_poly.type
_entity_poly.pdbx_seq_one_letter_code
_entity_poly.pdbx_strand_id
1 'polypeptide(L)'
;MRNAECKRVRTEQGFSLIETIIVLVVLSIAAVGVLSVFTAGMRGSADPLLINQAVQLAQEKMEEAIALRKSGGFNAVVPDPGGAFALPFDAFNWNRAVNCVDAADLNTSTGGPPCVSGYARVTVTVTNAAIGSVVLDGLVTNY
;
A
#
# COMPACT_ATOMS: atom_id res chain seq x y z
N MET A 1 30.24 66.76 1.79
CA MET A 1 30.82 65.45 2.13
C MET A 1 30.27 64.46 1.11
N ARG A 2 31.13 63.92 0.22
CA ARG A 2 30.75 63.05 -0.91
C ARG A 2 31.28 61.66 -0.62
N ASN A 3 30.40 60.71 -0.32
CA ASN A 3 30.72 59.28 -0.38
C ASN A 3 29.74 58.64 -1.37
N ALA A 4 30.15 58.52 -2.63
CA ALA A 4 29.45 57.69 -3.59
C ALA A 4 30.02 56.27 -3.47
N GLU A 5 29.25 55.37 -2.88
CA GLU A 5 29.56 53.95 -2.81
C GLU A 5 29.42 53.34 -4.22
N CYS A 6 30.53 52.92 -4.83
CA CYS A 6 30.52 52.28 -6.13
C CYS A 6 30.08 50.81 -5.96
N LYS A 7 28.80 50.54 -6.20
CA LYS A 7 28.23 49.18 -6.21
C LYS A 7 28.75 48.44 -7.44
N ARG A 8 29.64 47.47 -7.24
CA ARG A 8 30.18 46.59 -8.29
C ARG A 8 29.02 45.76 -8.89
N VAL A 9 28.63 46.07 -10.13
CA VAL A 9 27.68 45.26 -10.88
C VAL A 9 28.37 43.95 -11.26
N ARG A 10 27.85 42.83 -10.73
CA ARG A 10 28.34 41.49 -11.06
C ARG A 10 27.89 41.18 -12.50
N THR A 11 28.83 41.01 -13.41
CA THR A 11 28.52 40.58 -14.77
C THR A 11 28.21 39.09 -14.73
N GLU A 12 26.92 38.73 -14.86
CA GLU A 12 26.49 37.35 -15.07
C GLU A 12 27.06 36.90 -16.43
N GLN A 13 28.09 36.06 -16.41
CA GLN A 13 28.62 35.47 -17.63
C GLN A 13 27.66 34.36 -18.08
N GLY A 14 27.05 34.53 -19.25
CA GLY A 14 26.20 33.51 -19.87
C GLY A 14 27.00 32.28 -20.31
N PHE A 15 26.32 31.14 -20.42
CA PHE A 15 26.90 29.90 -20.91
C PHE A 15 27.27 29.98 -22.40
N SER A 16 28.33 29.29 -22.80
CA SER A 16 28.72 29.22 -24.20
C SER A 16 27.75 28.35 -25.03
N LEU A 17 27.65 28.61 -26.33
CA LEU A 17 26.84 27.78 -27.26
C LEU A 17 27.32 26.32 -27.25
N ILE A 18 28.64 26.10 -27.25
CA ILE A 18 29.20 24.74 -27.20
C ILE A 18 28.93 24.06 -25.86
N GLU A 19 28.93 24.83 -24.77
CA GLU A 19 28.65 24.32 -23.43
C GLU A 19 27.19 23.86 -23.31
N THR A 20 26.27 24.65 -23.85
CA THR A 20 24.85 24.27 -23.92
C THR A 20 24.65 22.97 -24.73
N ILE A 21 25.35 22.82 -25.86
CA ILE A 21 25.28 21.60 -26.68
C ILE A 21 25.79 20.40 -25.88
N ILE A 22 26.94 20.52 -25.20
CA ILE A 22 27.51 19.44 -24.39
C ILE A 22 26.56 19.06 -23.25
N VAL A 23 25.97 20.04 -22.56
CA VAL A 23 24.99 19.78 -21.49
C VAL A 23 23.79 18.99 -22.01
N LEU A 24 23.22 19.37 -23.16
CA LEU A 24 22.10 18.64 -23.75
C LEU A 24 22.47 17.19 -24.11
N VAL A 25 23.68 16.95 -24.62
CA VAL A 25 24.17 15.59 -24.91
C VAL A 25 24.29 14.76 -23.63
N VAL A 26 24.89 15.33 -22.59
CA VAL A 26 25.04 14.64 -21.28
C VAL A 26 23.68 14.34 -20.66
N LEU A 27 22.74 15.30 -20.68
CA LEU A 27 21.38 15.10 -20.18
C LEU A 27 20.63 14.03 -20.97
N SER A 28 20.84 13.94 -22.28
CA SER A 28 20.21 12.93 -23.13
C SER A 28 20.66 11.51 -22.73
N ILE A 29 21.97 11.31 -22.51
CA ILE A 29 22.51 10.03 -22.07
C ILE A 29 22.03 9.69 -20.65
N ALA A 30 22.04 10.67 -19.74
CA ALA A 30 21.56 10.50 -18.38
C ALA A 30 20.07 10.11 -18.33
N ALA A 31 19.23 10.74 -19.15
CA ALA A 31 17.80 10.44 -19.22
C ALA A 31 17.53 8.99 -19.64
N VAL A 32 18.29 8.46 -20.62
CA VAL A 32 18.19 7.05 -21.03
C VAL A 32 18.55 6.11 -19.87
N GLY A 33 19.60 6.44 -19.11
CA GLY A 33 20.00 5.69 -17.93
C GLY A 33 18.88 5.61 -16.89
N VAL A 34 18.28 6.75 -16.54
CA VAL A 34 17.16 6.81 -15.59
C VAL A 34 15.95 6.02 -16.09
N LEU A 35 15.59 6.19 -17.36
CA LEU A 35 14.45 5.50 -17.95
C LEU A 35 14.66 3.98 -18.01
N SER A 36 15.90 3.51 -18.19
CA SER A 36 16.22 2.08 -18.17
C SER A 36 15.99 1.43 -16.81
N VAL A 37 16.38 2.08 -15.71
CA VAL A 37 16.15 1.59 -14.35
C VAL A 37 14.66 1.63 -14.01
N PHE A 38 13.98 2.71 -14.41
CA PHE A 38 12.55 2.85 -14.22
C PHE A 38 11.75 1.75 -14.95
N THR A 39 12.09 1.47 -16.21
CA THR A 39 11.45 0.39 -16.99
C THR A 39 11.78 -1.01 -16.48
N ALA A 40 13.00 -1.23 -15.98
CA ALA A 40 13.36 -2.48 -15.31
C ALA A 40 12.54 -2.71 -14.03
N GLY A 41 12.32 -1.67 -13.23
CA GLY A 41 11.45 -1.71 -12.06
C GLY A 41 9.99 -2.03 -12.40
N MET A 42 9.45 -1.44 -13.48
CA MET A 42 8.09 -1.74 -13.92
C MET A 42 7.91 -3.17 -14.43
N ARG A 43 8.91 -3.74 -15.13
CA ARG A 43 8.85 -5.13 -15.64
C ARG A 43 8.91 -6.19 -14.54
N GLY A 44 9.55 -5.89 -13.42
CA GLY A 44 9.61 -6.77 -12.25
C GLY A 44 8.40 -6.67 -11.33
N SER A 45 7.54 -5.67 -11.52
CA SER A 45 6.34 -5.47 -10.71
C SER A 45 5.22 -6.36 -11.20
N ALA A 46 4.83 -7.32 -10.36
CA ALA A 46 3.51 -7.92 -10.36
C ALA A 46 2.45 -6.87 -10.70
N ASP A 47 1.50 -7.21 -11.58
CA ASP A 47 0.56 -6.25 -12.18
C ASP A 47 -0.05 -5.34 -11.09
N PRO A 48 0.32 -4.04 -11.05
CA PRO A 48 -0.12 -3.14 -10.00
C PRO A 48 -1.65 -2.97 -10.01
N LEU A 49 -2.31 -3.23 -11.14
CA LEU A 49 -3.76 -3.28 -11.21
C LEU A 49 -4.32 -4.42 -10.35
N LEU A 50 -3.74 -5.63 -10.46
CA LEU A 50 -4.17 -6.79 -9.67
C LEU A 50 -3.94 -6.59 -8.17
N ILE A 51 -2.84 -5.94 -7.79
CA ILE A 51 -2.57 -5.61 -6.38
C ILE A 51 -3.63 -4.64 -5.86
N ASN A 52 -3.90 -3.56 -6.60
CA ASN A 52 -4.93 -2.60 -6.21
C ASN A 52 -6.31 -3.27 -6.11
N GLN A 53 -6.67 -4.14 -7.05
CA GLN A 53 -7.91 -4.91 -7.00
C GLN A 53 -7.96 -5.80 -5.75
N ALA A 54 -6.91 -6.57 -5.46
CA ALA A 54 -6.86 -7.42 -4.27
C ALA A 54 -6.99 -6.60 -2.97
N VAL A 55 -6.39 -5.42 -2.88
CA VAL A 55 -6.53 -4.53 -1.72
C VAL A 55 -7.97 -4.05 -1.56
N GLN A 56 -8.62 -3.62 -2.65
CA GLN A 56 -10.02 -3.17 -2.59
C GLN A 56 -10.97 -4.31 -2.20
N LEU A 57 -10.74 -5.51 -2.73
CA LEU A 57 -11.49 -6.72 -2.34
C LEU A 57 -11.25 -7.10 -0.87
N ALA A 58 -10.02 -6.96 -0.37
CA ALA A 58 -9.71 -7.19 1.04
C ALA A 58 -10.41 -6.16 1.94
N GLN A 59 -10.46 -4.89 1.51
CA GLN A 59 -11.19 -3.83 2.21
C GLN A 59 -12.69 -4.11 2.27
N GLU A 60 -13.31 -4.54 1.16
CA GLU A 60 -14.71 -4.96 1.12
C GLU A 60 -15.00 -6.04 2.19
N LYS A 61 -14.15 -7.07 2.28
CA LYS A 61 -14.31 -8.15 3.26
C LYS A 61 -14.02 -7.74 4.70
N MET A 62 -13.18 -6.73 4.90
CA MET A 62 -12.98 -6.13 6.22
C MET A 62 -14.19 -5.29 6.64
N GLU A 63 -14.78 -4.52 5.72
CA GLU A 63 -16.02 -3.79 5.95
C GLU A 63 -17.18 -4.72 6.27
N GLU A 64 -17.25 -5.88 5.61
CA GLU A 64 -18.20 -6.95 5.95
C GLU A 64 -18.04 -7.41 7.40
N ALA A 65 -16.81 -7.63 7.88
CA ALA A 65 -16.55 -7.98 9.28
C ALA A 65 -16.98 -6.88 10.26
N ILE A 66 -16.75 -5.61 9.91
CA ILE A 66 -17.21 -4.46 10.71
C ILE A 66 -18.75 -4.39 10.73
N ALA A 67 -19.40 -4.68 9.59
CA ALA A 67 -20.85 -4.72 9.49
C ALA A 67 -21.45 -5.84 10.35
N LEU A 68 -20.83 -7.03 10.37
CA LEU A 68 -21.20 -8.14 11.25
C LEU A 68 -21.10 -7.73 12.73
N ARG A 69 -20.02 -7.05 13.12
CA ARG A 69 -19.88 -6.50 14.48
C ARG A 69 -21.04 -5.57 14.82
N LYS A 70 -21.43 -4.70 13.88
CA LYS A 70 -22.47 -3.69 14.10
C LYS A 70 -23.87 -4.29 14.20
N SER A 71 -24.18 -5.31 13.40
CA SER A 71 -25.52 -5.91 13.33
C SER A 71 -25.72 -7.06 14.33
N GLY A 72 -24.70 -7.91 14.53
CA GLY A 72 -24.75 -9.11 15.36
C GLY A 72 -23.92 -9.04 16.65
N GLY A 73 -23.25 -7.91 16.91
CA GLY A 73 -22.38 -7.72 18.06
C GLY A 73 -20.98 -8.32 17.87
N PHE A 74 -20.13 -8.16 18.89
CA PHE A 74 -18.72 -8.55 18.82
C PHE A 74 -18.49 -10.03 18.46
N ASN A 75 -19.26 -10.96 19.04
CA ASN A 75 -19.11 -12.40 18.80
C ASN A 75 -19.66 -12.87 17.44
N ALA A 76 -20.34 -12.00 16.67
CA ALA A 76 -20.79 -12.34 15.32
C ALA A 76 -19.64 -12.32 14.30
N VAL A 77 -18.50 -11.69 14.64
CA VAL A 77 -17.31 -11.72 13.80
C VAL A 77 -16.58 -13.04 14.03
N VAL A 78 -16.83 -14.00 13.14
CA VAL A 78 -16.27 -15.35 13.20
C VAL A 78 -15.36 -15.65 12.00
N PRO A 79 -14.49 -16.66 12.11
CA PRO A 79 -13.67 -17.09 10.99
C PRO A 79 -14.56 -17.60 9.86
N ASP A 80 -14.14 -17.32 8.64
CA ASP A 80 -14.82 -17.71 7.42
C ASP A 80 -13.76 -18.24 6.45
N PRO A 81 -13.87 -19.51 6.03
CA PRO A 81 -12.93 -20.06 5.06
C PRO A 81 -12.98 -19.29 3.73
N GLY A 82 -14.06 -18.55 3.47
CA GLY A 82 -14.27 -17.78 2.27
C GLY A 82 -14.32 -18.65 1.03
N GLY A 83 -13.84 -18.11 -0.09
CA GLY A 83 -13.85 -18.78 -1.39
C GLY A 83 -13.48 -17.82 -2.52
N ALA A 84 -13.78 -18.22 -3.75
CA ALA A 84 -13.62 -17.34 -4.90
C ALA A 84 -14.60 -16.17 -4.84
N PHE A 85 -14.18 -14.99 -5.28
CA PHE A 85 -15.11 -13.89 -5.52
C PHE A 85 -16.02 -14.20 -6.73
N ALA A 86 -17.13 -13.49 -6.83
CA ALA A 86 -18.00 -13.56 -8.00
C ALA A 86 -17.35 -12.88 -9.22
N LEU A 87 -17.84 -13.22 -10.42
CA LEU A 87 -17.46 -12.52 -11.64
C LEU A 87 -17.65 -11.00 -11.49
N PRO A 88 -16.70 -10.17 -11.96
CA PRO A 88 -15.52 -10.50 -12.79
C PRO A 88 -14.23 -10.82 -12.01
N PHE A 89 -14.30 -11.09 -10.70
CA PHE A 89 -13.14 -11.23 -9.82
C PHE A 89 -12.90 -12.68 -9.37
N ASP A 90 -13.42 -13.67 -10.08
CA ASP A 90 -13.32 -15.11 -9.78
C ASP A 90 -11.88 -15.66 -9.75
N ALA A 91 -10.93 -14.92 -10.32
CA ALA A 91 -9.49 -15.19 -10.18
C ALA A 91 -8.92 -14.89 -8.78
N PHE A 92 -9.67 -14.20 -7.91
CA PHE A 92 -9.29 -13.90 -6.55
C PHE A 92 -10.05 -14.82 -5.58
N ASN A 93 -9.34 -15.36 -4.59
CA ASN A 93 -9.93 -16.10 -3.49
C ASN A 93 -9.70 -15.35 -2.19
N TRP A 94 -10.63 -15.41 -1.26
CA TRP A 94 -10.48 -14.78 0.04
C TRP A 94 -10.74 -15.75 1.18
N ASN A 95 -10.19 -15.43 2.35
CA ASN A 95 -10.59 -15.98 3.63
C ASN A 95 -10.58 -14.87 4.69
N ARG A 96 -11.24 -15.14 5.82
CA ARG A 96 -11.19 -14.30 7.01
C ARG A 96 -10.86 -15.16 8.22
N ALA A 97 -9.70 -14.95 8.83
CA ALA A 97 -9.36 -15.53 10.12
C ALA A 97 -9.73 -14.55 11.23
N VAL A 98 -10.10 -15.10 12.40
CA VAL A 98 -10.34 -14.30 13.60
C VAL A 98 -9.60 -14.97 14.75
N ASN A 99 -8.68 -14.22 15.34
CA ASN A 99 -7.86 -14.66 16.45
C ASN A 99 -8.19 -13.79 17.66
N CYS A 100 -8.51 -14.42 18.79
CA CYS A 100 -8.66 -13.69 20.05
C CYS A 100 -7.29 -13.18 20.50
N VAL A 101 -7.28 -11.96 21.03
CA VAL A 101 -6.06 -11.30 21.52
C VAL A 101 -6.35 -10.60 22.85
N ASP A 102 -5.31 -10.18 23.56
CA ASP A 102 -5.45 -9.46 24.83
C ASP A 102 -5.17 -7.96 24.63
N ALA A 103 -5.70 -7.10 25.51
CA ALA A 103 -5.41 -5.66 25.48
C ALA A 103 -3.92 -5.36 25.74
N ALA A 104 -3.24 -6.21 26.50
CA ALA A 104 -1.81 -6.07 26.77
C ALA A 104 -0.93 -6.48 25.57
N ASP A 105 -1.41 -7.39 24.72
CA ASP A 105 -0.73 -7.82 23.50
C ASP A 105 -1.72 -8.21 22.39
N LEU A 106 -1.82 -7.33 21.39
CA LEU A 106 -2.72 -7.46 20.24
C LEU A 106 -2.15 -8.32 19.10
N ASN A 107 -0.90 -8.79 19.22
CA ASN A 107 -0.21 -9.55 18.18
C ASN A 107 -0.23 -11.05 18.42
N THR A 108 -0.26 -11.47 19.69
CA THR A 108 -0.24 -12.88 20.08
C THR A 108 -1.66 -13.41 20.20
N SER A 109 -1.97 -14.47 19.43
CA SER A 109 -3.28 -15.12 19.54
C SER A 109 -3.40 -15.87 20.87
N THR A 110 -4.48 -15.63 21.58
CA THR A 110 -4.86 -16.33 22.82
C THR A 110 -5.84 -17.47 22.58
N GLY A 111 -6.32 -17.64 21.33
CA GLY A 111 -7.27 -18.68 20.94
C GLY A 111 -8.17 -18.26 19.77
N GLY A 112 -9.15 -19.10 19.47
CA GLY A 112 -10.22 -18.82 18.50
C GLY A 112 -11.52 -18.34 19.16
N PRO A 113 -12.47 -17.77 18.40
CA PRO A 113 -13.73 -17.26 18.95
C PRO A 113 -14.57 -18.33 19.67
N PRO A 114 -15.40 -17.94 20.66
CA PRO A 114 -15.72 -16.57 21.06
C PRO A 114 -14.61 -15.90 21.92
N CYS A 115 -14.31 -14.63 21.65
CA CYS A 115 -13.22 -13.92 22.31
C CYS A 115 -13.68 -13.25 23.62
N VAL A 116 -13.38 -13.88 24.75
CA VAL A 116 -13.84 -13.40 26.07
C VAL A 116 -13.13 -12.13 26.56
N SER A 117 -11.95 -11.82 26.02
CA SER A 117 -11.20 -10.60 26.34
C SER A 117 -11.88 -9.32 25.81
N GLY A 118 -12.81 -9.45 24.86
CA GLY A 118 -13.40 -8.32 24.16
C GLY A 118 -12.50 -7.72 23.07
N TYR A 119 -11.40 -8.37 22.71
CA TYR A 119 -10.50 -8.00 21.62
C TYR A 119 -10.29 -9.17 20.66
N ALA A 120 -10.47 -8.92 19.37
CA ALA A 120 -10.23 -9.90 18.31
C ALA A 120 -9.46 -9.25 17.17
N ARG A 121 -8.38 -9.90 16.73
CA ARG A 121 -7.69 -9.57 15.48
C ARG A 121 -8.37 -10.32 14.34
N VAL A 122 -8.85 -9.57 13.37
CA VAL A 122 -9.44 -10.08 12.14
C VAL A 122 -8.39 -9.96 11.05
N THR A 123 -8.09 -11.07 10.39
CA THR A 123 -7.12 -11.11 9.29
C THR A 123 -7.87 -11.54 8.04
N VAL A 124 -7.99 -10.63 7.08
CA VAL A 124 -8.54 -10.92 5.76
C VAL A 124 -7.40 -11.20 4.82
N THR A 125 -7.42 -12.36 4.15
CA THR A 125 -6.42 -12.72 3.14
C THR A 125 -7.09 -12.84 1.79
N VAL A 126 -6.59 -12.12 0.80
CA VAL A 126 -6.99 -12.25 -0.61
C VAL A 126 -5.82 -12.82 -1.39
N THR A 127 -6.06 -13.86 -2.19
CA THR A 127 -5.05 -14.61 -2.92
C THR A 127 -5.36 -14.63 -4.41
N ASN A 128 -4.31 -14.54 -5.22
CA ASN A 128 -4.37 -14.62 -6.66
C ASN A 128 -3.07 -15.23 -7.20
N ALA A 129 -3.17 -16.08 -8.23
CA ALA A 129 -2.04 -16.84 -8.74
C ALA A 129 -0.87 -15.98 -9.27
N ALA A 130 -1.14 -14.77 -9.76
CA ALA A 130 -0.14 -13.90 -10.35
C ALA A 130 0.60 -13.02 -9.34
N ILE A 131 -0.05 -12.65 -8.23
CA ILE A 131 0.49 -11.70 -7.24
C ILE A 131 0.74 -12.32 -5.86
N GLY A 132 0.33 -13.57 -5.63
CA GLY A 132 0.40 -14.22 -4.33
C GLY A 132 -0.75 -13.81 -3.41
N SER A 133 -0.43 -13.39 -2.18
CA SER A 133 -1.44 -13.05 -1.16
C SER A 133 -1.29 -11.60 -0.69
N VAL A 134 -2.42 -10.93 -0.54
CA VAL A 134 -2.55 -9.63 0.12
C VAL A 134 -3.30 -9.85 1.44
N VAL A 135 -2.71 -9.40 2.54
CA VAL A 135 -3.24 -9.59 3.89
C VAL A 135 -3.59 -8.23 4.48
N LEU A 136 -4.79 -8.13 5.05
CA LEU A 136 -5.27 -6.95 5.76
C LEU A 136 -5.67 -7.34 7.17
N ASP A 137 -5.00 -6.75 8.15
CA ASP A 137 -5.28 -6.95 9.56
C ASP A 137 -6.13 -5.81 10.12
N GLY A 138 -7.13 -6.17 10.91
CA GLY A 138 -8.01 -5.25 11.61
C GLY A 138 -8.22 -5.70 13.06
N LEU A 139 -8.57 -4.76 13.92
CA LEU A 139 -8.95 -5.04 15.30
C LEU A 139 -10.44 -4.76 15.49
N VAL A 140 -11.13 -5.75 16.01
CA VAL A 140 -12.51 -5.66 16.45
C VAL A 140 -12.51 -5.70 17.97
N THR A 141 -13.29 -4.81 18.59
CA THR A 141 -13.39 -4.70 20.05
C THR A 141 -14.86 -4.64 20.50
N ASN A 142 -15.09 -5.01 21.76
CA ASN A 142 -16.42 -5.01 22.41
C ASN A 142 -16.69 -3.72 23.21
N TYR A 143 -16.14 -2.59 22.79
CA TYR A 143 -16.28 -1.29 23.44
C TYR A 143 -16.68 -0.20 22.44
#